data_AF-A0A496N4Y1-F1
#
_entry.id   AF-A0A496N4Y1-F1
#
_cell.length_a   1.000
_cell.length_b   1.000
_cell.length_c   1.000
_cell.angle_alpha   90.00
_cell.angle_beta   90.00
_cell.angle_gamma   90.00
#
_symmetry.space_group_name_H-M   'P 1'
#
loop_
_entity.id
_entity.type
_entity.pdbx_description
1 polymer ?
#
loop_
_entity_poly.entity_id
_entity_poly.type
_entity_poly.pdbx_seq_one_letter_code
_entity_poly.pdbx_strand_id
1 'polypeptide(L)' 'EYGGGEILKGFLIGKWIDDTQIEFTYQHLNQSLENRLGRCCTTFSLEESKLIGHEKWQWLDTLEQGSSLIREI' A
#
# COMPACT_ATOMS: atom_id res chain seq x y z
N GLU A 1 11.46 0.14 -8.04
CA GLU A 1 11.63 -1.27 -7.63
C GLU A 1 11.94 -1.27 -6.14
N TYR A 2 11.37 -2.19 -5.37
CA TYR A 2 11.61 -2.30 -3.92
C TYR A 2 11.90 -3.75 -3.53
N GLY A 3 12.56 -3.92 -2.39
CA GLY A 3 12.88 -5.21 -1.78
C GLY A 3 13.23 -5.03 -0.31
N GLY A 4 13.40 -6.14 0.41
CA GLY A 4 13.70 -6.16 1.85
C GLY A 4 12.64 -6.89 2.67
N GLY A 5 13.04 -7.38 3.85
CA GLY A 5 12.20 -8.24 4.68
C GLY A 5 11.83 -9.52 3.94
N GLU A 6 10.53 -9.75 3.75
CA GLU A 6 9.98 -10.93 3.05
C GLU A 6 9.95 -10.78 1.52
N ILE A 7 10.42 -9.65 0.98
CA ILE A 7 10.26 -9.28 -0.43
C ILE A 7 11.59 -9.43 -1.17
N LEU A 8 11.63 -10.34 -2.15
CA LEU A 8 12.78 -10.52 -3.03
C LEU A 8 12.86 -9.42 -4.08
N LYS A 9 11.72 -9.12 -4.72
CA LYS A 9 11.63 -8.11 -5.78
C LYS A 9 10.20 -7.62 -5.94
N GLY A 10 9.99 -6.31 -5.95
CA GLY A 10 8.65 -5.72 -6.09
C GLY A 10 8.59 -4.44 -6.90
N PHE A 11 7.40 -4.17 -7.44
CA PHE A 11 7.04 -2.94 -8.13
C PHE A 11 5.76 -2.38 -7.56
N LEU A 12 5.73 -1.06 -7.40
CA LEU A 12 4.57 -0.30 -6.95
C LEU A 12 4.35 0.83 -7.94
N ILE A 13 3.09 1.01 -8.34
CA ILE A 13 2.67 2.11 -9.22
C ILE A 13 1.49 2.78 -8.54
N GLY A 14 1.59 4.10 -8.37
CA GLY A 14 0.56 4.91 -7.74
C GLY A 14 0.10 6.07 -8.61
N LYS A 15 -1.12 6.53 -8.37
CA LYS A 15 -1.68 7.77 -8.93
C LYS A 15 -2.51 8.48 -7.88
N TRP A 16 -2.53 9.80 -7.93
CA TRP A 16 -3.49 10.60 -7.18
C TRP A 16 -4.87 10.44 -7.82
N ILE A 17 -5.89 10.26 -6.97
CA ILE A 17 -7.31 10.25 -7.35
C ILE A 17 -7.87 11.66 -7.20
N ASP A 18 -7.49 12.34 -6.12
CA ASP A 18 -7.77 13.74 -5.82
C ASP A 18 -6.69 14.31 -4.89
N ASP A 19 -6.89 15.52 -4.36
CA ASP A 19 -5.93 16.24 -3.50
C ASP A 19 -5.61 15.52 -2.17
N THR A 20 -6.45 14.56 -1.76
CA THR A 20 -6.37 13.86 -0.47
C THR A 20 -6.22 12.36 -0.61
N GLN A 21 -6.39 11.80 -1.81
CA GLN A 21 -6.43 10.36 -1.99
C GLN A 21 -5.45 9.87 -3.05
N ILE A 22 -4.65 8.86 -2.70
CA ILE A 22 -3.76 8.14 -3.60
C ILE A 22 -4.18 6.68 -3.71
N GLU A 23 -4.19 6.15 -4.92
CA GLU A 23 -4.39 4.72 -5.18
C GLU A 23 -3.08 4.15 -5.73
N PHE A 24 -2.68 2.99 -5.22
CA PHE A 24 -1.54 2.26 -5.75
C PHE A 24 -1.81 0.77 -5.88
N THR A 25 -1.20 0.17 -6.89
CA THR A 25 -1.10 -1.28 -7.06
C THR A 25 0.33 -1.70 -6.81
N TYR A 26 0.50 -2.85 -6.19
CA TYR A 26 1.80 -3.39 -5.86
C TYR A 26 1.83 -4.88 -6.18
N GLN A 27 2.96 -5.33 -6.70
CA GLN A 27 3.23 -6.72 -6.96
C GLN A 27 4.64 -7.05 -6.51
N HIS A 28 4.82 -8.23 -5.92
CA HIS A 28 6.15 -8.69 -5.57
C HIS A 28 6.29 -10.22 -5.61
N LEU A 29 7.54 -10.67 -5.65
CA LEU A 29 7.94 -12.04 -5.35
C LEU A 29 8.40 -12.11 -3.89
N ASN A 30 7.80 -12.99 -3.10
CA ASN A 30 8.22 -13.23 -1.71
C ASN A 30 9.35 -14.28 -1.63
N GLN A 31 9.88 -14.54 -0.43
CA GLN A 31 10.94 -15.54 -0.22
C GLN A 31 10.52 -16.98 -0.56
N SER A 32 9.22 -17.28 -0.54
CA SER A 32 8.65 -18.58 -0.94
C SER A 32 8.47 -18.71 -2.47
N LEU A 33 8.93 -17.72 -3.25
CA LEU A 33 8.76 -17.64 -4.70
C LEU A 33 7.30 -17.51 -5.14
N GLU A 34 6.43 -16.99 -4.27
CA GLU A 34 5.04 -16.70 -4.58
C GLU A 34 4.90 -15.26 -5.08
N ASN A 35 4.14 -15.08 -6.16
CA ASN A 35 3.75 -13.76 -6.63
C ASN A 35 2.59 -13.26 -5.78
N ARG A 36 2.78 -12.15 -5.06
CA ARG A 36 1.70 -11.45 -4.38
C ARG A 36 1.32 -10.21 -5.17
N LEU A 37 0.04 -9.91 -5.22
CA LEU A 37 -0.52 -8.77 -5.93
C LEU A 37 -1.56 -8.10 -5.04
N GLY A 38 -1.46 -6.80 -4.85
CA GLY A 38 -2.41 -6.06 -4.06
C GLY A 38 -2.67 -4.67 -4.62
N ARG A 39 -3.72 -4.06 -4.07
CA ARG A 39 -4.05 -2.65 -4.26
C ARG A 39 -4.29 -2.01 -2.92
N CYS A 40 -4.05 -0.71 -2.83
CA CYS A 40 -4.38 0.08 -1.67
C CYS A 40 -4.85 1.46 -2.10
N CYS A 41 -5.84 1.96 -1.38
CA CYS A 41 -6.29 3.33 -1.45
C CYS A 41 -6.01 3.99 -0.11
N THR A 42 -5.24 5.07 -0.11
CA THR A 42 -4.90 5.85 1.08
C THR A 42 -5.58 7.21 1.00
N THR A 43 -6.36 7.53 2.04
CA THR A 43 -6.93 8.87 2.23
C THR A 43 -6.14 9.59 3.30
N PHE A 44 -5.60 10.75 2.95
CA PHE A 44 -4.83 11.60 3.83
C PHE A 44 -5.70 12.64 4.54
N SER A 45 -5.38 12.90 5.80
CA SER A 45 -5.93 13.97 6.61
C SER A 45 -4.82 14.62 7.45
N LEU A 46 -5.09 15.81 7.97
CA LEU A 46 -4.20 16.50 8.89
C LEU A 46 -4.81 16.46 10.29
N GLU A 47 -4.11 15.85 11.24
CA GLU A 47 -4.49 15.82 12.66
C GLU A 47 -3.36 16.40 13.49
N GLU A 48 -3.64 17.44 14.29
CA GLU A 48 -2.63 18.10 15.13
C GLU A 48 -1.37 18.56 14.36
N SER A 49 -1.55 18.98 13.11
CA SER A 49 -0.46 19.33 12.16
C SER A 49 0.43 18.16 11.71
N LYS A 50 0.02 16.92 11.97
CA LYS A 50 0.66 15.71 11.45
C LYS A 50 -0.15 15.12 10.31
N LEU A 51 0.54 14.64 9.26
CA LEU A 51 -0.11 13.92 8.17
C LEU A 51 -0.50 12.51 8.64
N ILE A 52 -1.78 12.19 8.49
CA ILE A 52 -2.36 10.88 8.78
C ILE A 52 -2.83 10.27 7.46
N GLY A 53 -2.52 9.01 7.22
CA GLY A 53 -3.02 8.24 6.08
C GLY A 53 -3.87 7.07 6.56
N HIS A 54 -5.14 7.05 6.16
CA HIS A 54 -6.03 5.91 6.33
C HIS A 54 -5.96 5.02 5.10
N GLU A 55 -5.41 3.84 5.26
CA GLU A 55 -5.19 2.88 4.19
C GLU A 55 -6.32 1.84 4.18
N LYS A 56 -6.85 1.56 2.99
CA LYS A 56 -7.70 0.40 2.71
C LYS A 56 -7.01 -0.44 1.64
N TRP A 57 -6.59 -1.64 2.00
CA TRP A 57 -5.85 -2.51 1.09
C TRP A 57 -6.61 -3.81 0.82
N GLN A 58 -6.29 -4.41 -0.32
CA GLN A 58 -6.81 -5.69 -0.75
C GLN A 58 -5.73 -6.48 -1.47
N TRP A 59 -5.52 -7.72 -1.04
CA TRP A 59 -4.81 -8.74 -1.80
C TRP A 59 -5.71 -9.21 -2.95
N LEU A 60 -5.21 -9.13 -4.18
CA LEU A 60 -5.95 -9.51 -5.39
C LEU A 60 -5.79 -11.01 -5.72
N ASP A 61 -4.77 -11.64 -5.17
CA ASP A 61 -4.49 -13.07 -5.24
C ASP A 61 -5.32 -13.89 -4.24
N THR A 62 -5.50 -13.39 -3.00
CA THR A 62 -6.27 -14.09 -1.95
C THR A 62 -7.64 -13.48 -1.66
N LEU A 63 -7.95 -12.31 -2.23
CA LEU A 63 -9.15 -11.50 -1.97
C LEU A 63 -9.28 -10.96 -0.53
N GLU A 64 -8.27 -11.20 0.31
CA GLU A 64 -8.20 -10.67 1.66
C GLU A 64 -8.12 -9.15 1.65
N GLN A 65 -8.75 -8.53 2.65
CA GLN A 65 -8.87 -7.08 2.75
C GLN A 65 -8.53 -6.64 4.16
N GLY A 66 -8.05 -5.41 4.29
CA GLY A 66 -7.79 -4.81 5.57
C GLY A 66 -7.66 -3.31 5.49
N SER A 67 -7.37 -2.74 6.65
CA SER A 67 -7.14 -1.31 6.80
C SER A 67 -5.98 -1.07 7.74
N SER A 68 -5.27 0.03 7.50
CA SER A 68 -4.09 0.42 8.27
C SER A 68 -4.09 1.93 8.45
N LEU A 69 -3.33 2.39 9.45
CA LEU A 69 -3.19 3.81 9.75
C LEU A 69 -1.70 4.13 9.74
N ILE A 70 -1.28 5.02 8.86
CA ILE A 70 0.06 5.58 8.85
C ILE A 70 0.02 6.99 9.43
N ARG A 71 1.04 7.33 10.22
CA ARG A 71 1.18 8.62 10.87
C ARG A 71 2.60 9.10 10.70
N GLU A 72 2.74 10.35 10.28
CA GLU A 72 4.01 11.06 10.27
C GLU A 72 4.58 11.12 11.70
N ILE A 73 5.84 10.68 11.86
CA ILE A 73 6.53 10.65 13.16
C ILE A 73 7.20 11.98 13.47
#